data_AF-A0A6V7TRI8-F1
#
_entry.id   AF-A0A6V7TRI8-F1
#
_cell.length_a   1.000
_cell.length_b   1.000
_cell.length_c   1.000
_cell.angle_alpha   90.00
_cell.angle_beta   90.00
_cell.angle_gamma   90.00
#
_symmetry.space_group_name_H-M   'P 1'
#
loop_
_entity.id
_entity.type
_entity.pdbx_description
1 polymer ?
#
loop_
_entity_poly.entity_id
_entity_poly.type
_entity_poly.pdbx_seq_one_letter_code
_entity_poly.pdbx_strand_id
1 'polypeptide(L)'
;MDLFGNTAGTIIHQIGRYRMKLQGQVQMSKLAAAQISLERRGRLSTIGMTLANLNPFNGNGVFVAQYLRRLTERLDLGAEFVYQKDPRMPESENLSNVHVRIKIMKE
;
A
#
# COMPACT_ATOMS: atom_id res chain seq x y z
N MET A 1 16.46 -11.73 -12.08
CA MET A 1 17.37 -12.20 -11.02
C MET A 1 18.77 -11.81 -11.44
N ASP A 2 19.58 -11.23 -10.54
CA ASP A 2 20.99 -10.93 -10.81
C ASP A 2 21.93 -12.00 -10.22
N LEU A 3 23.23 -11.88 -10.50
CA LEU A 3 24.26 -12.82 -10.02
C LEU A 3 24.41 -12.84 -8.48
N PHE A 4 23.87 -11.85 -7.78
CA PHE A 4 23.93 -11.73 -6.32
C PHE A 4 22.65 -12.25 -5.64
N GLY A 5 21.74 -12.88 -6.41
CA GLY A 5 20.49 -13.43 -5.90
C GLY A 5 19.41 -12.37 -5.64
N ASN A 6 19.60 -11.13 -6.11
CA ASN A 6 18.57 -10.11 -6.02
C ASN A 6 17.48 -10.39 -7.06
N THR A 7 16.25 -10.48 -6.59
CA THR A 7 15.09 -10.79 -7.44
C THR A 7 13.90 -9.99 -6.98
N ALA A 8 13.23 -9.33 -7.92
CA ALA A 8 11.93 -8.73 -7.68
C ALA A 8 10.90 -9.45 -8.56
N GLY A 9 9.75 -9.74 -7.98
CA GLY A 9 8.62 -10.36 -8.67
C GLY A 9 7.36 -9.54 -8.42
N THR A 10 6.54 -9.39 -9.44
CA THR A 10 5.22 -8.77 -9.34
C THR A 10 4.20 -9.67 -10.01
N ILE A 11 3.14 -10.01 -9.26
CA ILE A 11 1.98 -10.72 -9.77
C ILE A 11 0.82 -9.74 -9.72
N ILE A 12 0.15 -9.55 -10.86
CA ILE A 12 -1.08 -8.77 -10.93
C ILE A 12 -2.19 -9.71 -11.33
N HIS A 13 -3.25 -9.73 -10.55
CA HIS A 13 -4.45 -10.49 -10.84
C HIS A 13 -5.64 -9.54 -10.92
N GLN A 14 -6.36 -9.56 -12.05
CA GLN A 14 -7.50 -8.69 -12.28
C GLN A 14 -8.75 -9.54 -12.48
N ILE A 15 -9.75 -9.34 -11.62
CA ILE A 15 -11.04 -10.00 -11.69
C ILE A 15 -12.12 -8.91 -11.77
N GLY A 16 -12.62 -8.67 -12.98
CA GLY A 16 -13.62 -7.63 -13.24
C GLY A 16 -13.12 -6.26 -12.80
N ARG A 17 -13.78 -5.68 -11.78
CA ARG A 17 -13.46 -4.36 -11.22
C ARG A 17 -12.40 -4.38 -10.12
N TYR A 18 -11.96 -5.57 -9.70
CA TYR A 18 -10.95 -5.76 -8.67
C TYR A 18 -9.61 -6.06 -9.30
N ARG A 19 -8.56 -5.41 -8.79
CA ARG A 19 -7.17 -5.62 -9.17
C ARG A 19 -6.37 -5.87 -7.91
N MET A 20 -5.82 -7.07 -7.80
CA MET A 20 -4.87 -7.45 -6.76
C MET A 20 -3.46 -7.39 -7.33
N LYS A 21 -2.51 -6.86 -6.57
CA LYS A 21 -1.09 -6.82 -6.92
C LYS A 21 -0.28 -7.36 -5.74
N LEU A 22 0.47 -8.41 -5.99
CA LEU A 22 1.44 -8.98 -5.06
C LEU A 22 2.83 -8.60 -5.57
N GLN A 23 3.68 -8.08 -4.70
CA GLN A 23 5.05 -7.68 -4.99
C GLN A 23 5.95 -8.27 -3.93
N GLY A 24 7.05 -8.88 -4.36
CA GLY A 24 8.08 -9.41 -3.48
C GLY A 24 9.45 -9.05 -4.01
N GLN A 25 10.36 -8.71 -3.11
CA GLN A 25 11.75 -8.44 -3.44
C GLN A 25 12.67 -9.17 -2.47
N VAL A 26 13.57 -9.96 -3.02
CA VAL A 26 14.69 -10.58 -2.34
C VAL A 26 15.94 -9.79 -2.68
N GLN A 27 16.72 -9.42 -1.67
CA GLN A 27 18.06 -8.86 -1.84
C GLN A 27 19.03 -9.60 -0.92
N MET A 28 20.22 -9.95 -1.43
CA MET A 28 21.26 -10.63 -0.64
C MET A 28 20.75 -11.83 0.17
N SER A 29 19.91 -12.68 -0.45
CA SER A 29 19.27 -13.84 0.19
C SER A 29 18.30 -13.52 1.34
N LYS A 30 17.83 -12.27 1.48
CA LYS A 30 16.82 -11.86 2.46
C LYS A 30 15.61 -11.26 1.75
N LEU A 31 14.41 -11.48 2.31
CA LEU A 31 13.19 -10.81 1.85
C LEU A 31 13.27 -9.33 2.23
N ALA A 32 13.62 -8.48 1.28
CA ALA A 32 13.83 -7.05 1.47
C ALA A 32 12.50 -6.30 1.49
N ALA A 33 11.54 -6.72 0.66
CA ALA A 33 10.20 -6.15 0.66
C ALA A 33 9.14 -7.17 0.27
N ALA A 34 7.96 -7.04 0.86
CA ALA A 34 6.77 -7.78 0.46
C ALA A 34 5.56 -6.85 0.55
N GLN A 35 4.81 -6.72 -0.53
CA GLN A 35 3.66 -5.83 -0.59
C GLN A 35 2.48 -6.51 -1.27
N ILE A 36 1.30 -6.30 -0.70
CA ILE A 36 0.03 -6.75 -1.23
C ILE A 36 -0.84 -5.52 -1.37
N SER A 37 -1.39 -5.28 -2.55
CA SER A 37 -2.41 -4.25 -2.73
C SER A 37 -3.64 -4.80 -3.43
N LEU A 38 -4.79 -4.26 -3.02
CA LEU A 38 -6.09 -4.54 -3.60
C LEU A 38 -6.72 -3.20 -3.98
N GLU A 39 -7.18 -3.11 -5.22
CA GLU A 39 -7.84 -1.94 -5.76
C GLU A 39 -9.17 -2.35 -6.37
N ARG A 40 -10.21 -1.57 -6.14
CA ARG A 40 -11.53 -1.73 -6.74
C ARG A 40 -11.88 -0.44 -7.47
N ARG A 41 -11.98 -0.49 -8.80
CA ARG A 41 -12.38 0.65 -9.63
C ARG A 41 -13.86 0.55 -10.00
N GLY A 42 -14.66 1.43 -9.42
CA GLY A 42 -16.06 1.64 -9.78
C GLY A 42 -16.25 2.81 -10.74
N ARG A 43 -17.50 3.05 -11.16
CA ARG A 43 -17.86 4.17 -12.05
C ARG A 43 -17.63 5.55 -11.42
N LEU A 44 -17.88 5.67 -10.12
CA LEU A 44 -17.85 6.94 -9.39
C LEU A 44 -16.88 6.91 -8.19
N SER A 45 -16.28 5.76 -7.90
CA SER A 45 -15.35 5.65 -6.78
C SER A 45 -14.30 4.57 -7.01
N THR A 46 -13.13 4.82 -6.46
CA THR A 46 -12.01 3.88 -6.41
C THR A 46 -11.63 3.69 -4.95
N ILE A 47 -11.54 2.44 -4.53
CA ILE A 47 -11.01 2.06 -3.22
C ILE A 47 -9.71 1.32 -3.46
N GLY A 48 -8.67 1.67 -2.70
CA GLY A 48 -7.41 0.96 -2.72
C GLY A 48 -6.94 0.68 -1.30
N MET A 49 -6.35 -0.48 -1.09
CA MET A 49 -5.67 -0.84 0.16
C MET A 49 -4.32 -1.46 -0.18
N THR A 50 -3.31 -1.15 0.61
CA THR A 50 -1.96 -1.67 0.46
C THR A 50 -1.39 -2.02 1.81
N LEU A 51 -0.84 -3.22 1.91
CA LEU A 51 -0.08 -3.71 3.04
C LEU A 51 1.34 -3.94 2.54
N ALA A 52 2.34 -3.32 3.18
CA ALA A 52 3.73 -3.46 2.80
C ALA A 52 4.59 -3.79 4.03
N ASN A 53 5.53 -4.71 3.83
CA ASN A 53 6.53 -5.15 4.80
C ASN A 53 5.93 -5.56 6.14
N LEU A 54 4.79 -6.26 6.09
CA LEU A 54 4.15 -6.82 7.27
C LEU A 54 5.04 -7.86 7.93
N ASN A 55 5.43 -7.59 9.16
CA ASN A 55 6.00 -8.60 10.03
C ASN A 55 4.95 -8.99 11.09
N PRO A 56 4.32 -10.17 10.98
CA PRO A 56 3.22 -10.57 11.87
C PRO A 56 3.68 -10.77 13.31
N PHE A 57 4.97 -10.97 13.56
CA PHE A 57 5.50 -11.20 14.91
C PHE A 57 5.63 -9.91 15.74
N ASN A 58 5.93 -8.77 15.09
CA ASN A 58 6.21 -7.50 15.79
C ASN A 58 5.19 -6.39 15.46
N GLY A 59 4.20 -6.70 14.61
CA GLY A 59 3.19 -5.73 14.14
C GLY A 59 3.76 -4.59 13.29
N ASN A 60 4.99 -4.76 12.78
CA ASN A 60 5.68 -3.76 11.98
C ASN A 60 5.22 -3.82 10.53
N GLY A 61 5.21 -2.68 9.85
CA GLY A 61 4.80 -2.58 8.46
C GLY A 61 4.08 -1.28 8.16
N VAL A 62 3.65 -1.17 6.91
CA VAL A 62 2.91 -0.04 6.38
C VAL A 62 1.56 -0.52 5.90
N PHE A 63 0.51 0.14 6.36
CA PHE A 63 -0.83 0.00 5.84
C PHE A 63 -1.27 1.33 5.23
N VAL A 64 -1.74 1.28 3.99
CA VAL A 64 -2.30 2.43 3.29
C VAL A 64 -3.69 2.07 2.83
N ALA A 65 -4.68 2.89 3.18
CA ALA A 65 -6.02 2.82 2.63
C ALA A 65 -6.30 4.13 1.89
N GLN A 66 -6.80 4.04 0.67
CA GLN A 66 -7.15 5.17 -0.16
C GLN A 66 -8.58 5.02 -0.67
N TYR A 67 -9.32 6.13 -0.62
CA TYR A 67 -10.65 6.23 -1.16
C TYR A 67 -10.74 7.46 -2.04
N LEU A 68 -11.17 7.28 -3.27
CA LEU A 68 -11.42 8.36 -4.21
C LEU A 68 -12.87 8.28 -4.66
N ARG A 69 -13.57 9.42 -4.66
CA ARG A 69 -14.96 9.51 -5.11
C ARG A 69 -15.21 10.78 -5.92
N ARG A 70 -15.87 10.61 -7.06
CA ARG A 70 -16.43 11.69 -7.85
C ARG A 70 -17.70 12.21 -7.20
N LEU A 71 -17.72 13.50 -6.86
CA LEU A 71 -18.90 14.18 -6.31
C LEU A 71 -19.70 14.88 -7.39
N THR A 72 -19.04 15.55 -8.34
CA THR A 72 -19.66 16.23 -9.47
C THR A 72 -18.85 16.00 -10.74
N GLU A 73 -19.31 16.50 -11.88
CA GLU A 73 -18.59 16.34 -13.14
C GLU A 73 -17.19 16.97 -13.14
N ARG A 74 -16.93 17.93 -12.25
CA ARG A 74 -15.66 18.67 -12.15
C ARG A 74 -14.98 18.57 -10.78
N LEU A 75 -15.49 17.72 -9.89
CA LEU A 75 -15.00 17.63 -8.52
C LEU A 75 -14.86 16.17 -8.07
N ASP A 76 -13.63 15.82 -7.73
CA ASP A 76 -13.27 14.57 -7.07
C ASP A 76 -12.71 14.85 -5.68
N LEU A 77 -13.12 14.01 -4.71
CA LEU A 77 -12.57 13.99 -3.36
C LEU A 77 -11.85 12.68 -3.10
N GLY A 78 -10.61 12.79 -2.64
CA GLY A 78 -9.79 11.67 -2.20
C GLY A 78 -9.47 11.77 -0.71
N ALA A 79 -9.44 10.63 -0.04
CA ALA A 79 -8.90 10.47 1.30
C ALA A 79 -7.86 9.34 1.28
N GLU A 80 -6.72 9.58 1.89
CA GLU A 80 -5.65 8.59 2.08
C GLU A 80 -5.35 8.50 3.58
N PHE A 81 -5.37 7.28 4.09
CA PHE A 81 -4.99 6.92 5.44
C PHE A 81 -3.72 6.07 5.36
N VAL A 82 -2.66 6.52 6.04
CA VAL A 82 -1.39 5.82 6.13
C VAL A 82 -1.11 5.53 7.59
N TYR A 83 -0.91 4.26 7.90
CA TYR A 83 -0.38 3.80 9.17
C TYR A 83 0.96 3.15 8.91
N GLN A 84 2.02 3.63 9.54
CA GLN A 84 3.34 3.01 9.46
C GLN A 84 3.92 2.80 10.85
N LYS A 85 4.49 1.63 11.06
CA LYS A 85 5.28 1.29 12.24
C LYS A 85 6.67 0.88 11.79
N ASP A 86 7.68 1.65 12.18
CA ASP A 86 9.06 1.44 11.74
C ASP A 86 9.71 0.32 12.58
N PRO A 87 10.19 -0.77 11.97
CA PRO A 87 10.85 -1.85 12.69
C PRO A 87 12.21 -1.47 13.31
N ARG A 88 12.78 -0.31 12.96
CA ARG A 88 14.11 0.12 13.44
C ARG A 88 14.07 0.92 14.74
N MET A 89 12.88 1.31 15.20
CA MET A 89 12.72 2.09 16.42
C MET A 89 12.45 1.18 17.63
N PRO A 90 13.17 1.36 18.75
CA PRO A 90 12.94 0.61 19.99
C PRO A 90 11.49 0.80 20.46
N GLU A 91 10.88 -0.25 21.02
CA GLU A 91 9.44 -0.31 21.35
C GLU A 91 8.98 0.82 22.30
N SER A 92 9.89 1.33 23.13
CA SER A 92 9.67 2.48 24.03
C SER A 92 9.52 3.83 23.32
N GLU A 93 9.97 3.94 22.07
CA GLU A 93 9.93 5.16 21.24
C GLU A 93 9.21 4.94 19.91
N ASN A 94 8.62 3.75 19.70
CA ASN A 94 8.01 3.38 18.43
C ASN A 94 6.64 4.08 18.28
N LEU A 95 6.71 5.36 17.93
CA LEU A 95 5.55 6.18 17.60
C LEU A 95 5.01 5.67 16.26
N SER A 96 3.90 4.95 16.32
CA SER A 96 3.13 4.63 15.13
C SER A 96 2.72 5.93 14.45
N ASN A 97 3.24 6.18 13.24
CA ASN A 97 2.91 7.37 12.49
C ASN A 97 1.61 7.11 11.72
N VAL A 98 0.57 7.83 12.13
CA VAL A 98 -0.71 7.88 11.44
C VAL A 98 -0.79 9.18 10.67
N HIS A 99 -1.06 9.10 9.37
CA HIS A 99 -1.23 10.25 8.53
C HIS A 99 -2.52 10.14 7.72
N VAL A 100 -3.30 11.22 7.73
CA VAL A 100 -4.52 11.33 6.92
C VAL A 100 -4.35 12.49 5.96
N ARG A 101 -4.52 12.23 4.68
CA ARG A 101 -4.52 13.24 3.62
C ARG A 101 -5.87 13.29 2.96
N ILE A 102 -6.39 14.50 2.82
CA ILE A 102 -7.58 14.76 2.01
C ILE A 102 -7.11 15.53 0.78
N LYS A 103 -7.50 15.05 -0.40
CA LYS A 103 -7.16 15.65 -1.69
C LYS A 103 -8.44 16.07 -2.40
N ILE A 104 -8.52 17.33 -2.78
CA ILE A 104 -9.58 17.85 -3.64
C ILE A 104 -8.99 18.01 -5.03
N MET A 105 -9.60 17.40 -6.04
CA MET A 105 -9.19 17.53 -7.43
C MET A 105 -10.31 18.23 -8.19
N LYS A 106 -9.96 19.32 -8.86
CA LYS A 106 -10.84 20.08 -9.73
C LYS A 106 -10.26 20.01 -11.13
N GLU A 107 -11.08 19.57 -12.07
CA GLU A 107 -10.80 19.65 -13.52
C GLU A 107 -11.33 20.96 -14.09
#